data_AF-A0A4P5SPW0-F1
#
_entry.id   AF-A0A4P5SPW0-F1
#
_cell.length_a   1.000
_cell.length_b   1.000
_cell.length_c   1.000
_cell.angle_alpha   90.00
_cell.angle_beta   90.00
_cell.angle_gamma   90.00
#
_symmetry.space_group_name_H-M   'P 1'
#
loop_
_entity.id
_entity.type
_entity.pdbx_description
1 polymer ?
#
loop_
_entity_poly.entity_id
_entity_poly.type
_entity_poly.pdbx_seq_one_letter_code
_entity_poly.pdbx_strand_id
1 'polypeptide(L)'
;MTTNINPKAFEVAHHIWPHWQAGAVMERLPNDCRPRTASEGYAVQSNLPLVSGRSVLGWKIAATSAVGQSHIQVSGPLAGRLLSGQVFEDGFDVSLKGNRMRVVEPEFAFVMGTICRREI
;
A
#
# COMPACT_ATOMS: atom_id res chain seq x y z
N MET A 1 -12.67 -11.28 -16.82
CA MET A 1 -11.26 -11.53 -16.49
C MET A 1 -11.22 -12.16 -15.11
N THR A 2 -11.00 -13.46 -15.03
CA THR A 2 -10.83 -14.15 -13.74
C THR A 2 -9.50 -13.73 -13.14
N THR A 3 -9.53 -12.81 -12.17
CA THR A 3 -8.38 -12.51 -11.33
C THR A 3 -7.96 -13.81 -10.68
N ASN A 4 -6.76 -14.31 -11.02
CA ASN A 4 -6.20 -15.49 -10.40
C ASN A 4 -5.79 -15.10 -8.97
N ILE A 5 -6.74 -15.16 -8.04
CA ILE A 5 -6.53 -14.77 -6.65
C ILE A 5 -5.59 -15.79 -6.03
N ASN A 6 -4.39 -15.35 -5.64
CA ASN A 6 -3.53 -16.16 -4.78
C ASN A 6 -4.21 -16.26 -3.39
N PRO A 7 -4.74 -17.44 -2.99
CA PRO A 7 -5.60 -17.55 -1.81
C PRO A 7 -4.89 -17.12 -0.53
N LYS A 8 -3.60 -17.47 -0.41
CA LYS A 8 -2.76 -17.06 0.71
C LYS A 8 -2.62 -15.54 0.76
N ALA A 9 -2.26 -14.90 -0.35
CA ALA A 9 -2.06 -13.45 -0.37
C ALA A 9 -3.34 -12.67 -0.04
N PHE A 10 -4.49 -13.18 -0.47
CA PHE A 10 -5.80 -12.63 -0.15
C PHE A 10 -6.15 -12.74 1.33
N GLU A 11 -5.85 -13.89 1.95
CA GLU A 11 -6.02 -14.10 3.40
C GLU A 11 -5.16 -13.12 4.21
N VAL A 12 -3.89 -12.92 3.82
CA VAL A 12 -3.03 -11.92 4.48
C VAL A 12 -3.62 -10.51 4.38
N ALA A 13 -4.13 -10.13 3.20
CA ALA A 13 -4.76 -8.83 3.01
C ALA A 13 -6.02 -8.67 3.88
N HIS A 14 -6.82 -9.74 4.00
CA HIS A 14 -7.97 -9.83 4.91
C HIS A 14 -7.58 -9.64 6.38
N HIS A 15 -6.42 -10.14 6.81
CA HIS A 15 -5.93 -9.91 8.17
C HIS A 15 -5.40 -8.49 8.40
N ILE A 16 -4.71 -7.90 7.42
CA ILE A 16 -4.13 -6.56 7.54
C ILE A 16 -5.21 -5.48 7.57
N TRP A 17 -6.24 -5.61 6.73
CA TRP A 17 -7.21 -4.55 6.49
C TRP A 17 -7.94 -4.06 7.77
N PRO A 18 -8.52 -4.94 8.61
CA PRO A 18 -9.18 -4.52 9.85
C PRO A 18 -8.23 -3.82 10.82
N HIS A 19 -6.98 -4.27 10.93
CA HIS A 19 -5.98 -3.64 11.79
C HIS A 19 -5.66 -2.22 11.32
N TRP A 20 -5.51 -2.04 10.00
CA TRP A 20 -5.31 -0.72 9.42
C TRP A 20 -6.51 0.20 9.70
N GLN A 21 -7.74 -0.28 9.50
CA GLN A 21 -8.94 0.52 9.79
C GLN A 21 -9.09 0.88 11.27
N ALA A 22 -8.70 -0.02 12.17
CA ALA A 22 -8.74 0.23 13.61
C ALA A 22 -7.59 1.13 14.13
N GLY A 23 -6.60 1.45 13.29
CA GLY A 23 -5.36 2.09 13.74
C GLY A 23 -4.57 1.22 14.73
N ALA A 24 -4.74 -0.10 14.64
CA ALA A 24 -4.14 -1.08 15.54
C ALA A 24 -2.78 -1.54 15.01
N VAL A 25 -1.83 -1.77 15.93
CA VAL A 25 -0.52 -2.32 15.58
C VAL A 25 -0.57 -3.83 15.72
N MET A 26 -0.11 -4.51 14.68
CA MET A 26 0.18 -5.92 14.72
C MET A 26 1.69 -6.07 14.91
N GLU A 27 2.13 -6.78 15.97
CA GLU A 27 3.56 -7.01 16.17
C GLU A 27 4.15 -7.77 14.98
N ARG A 28 3.45 -8.82 14.55
CA ARG A 28 3.84 -9.69 13.44
C ARG A 28 2.61 -10.32 12.82
N LEU A 29 2.61 -10.54 11.51
CA LEU A 29 1.65 -11.45 10.88
C LEU A 29 1.83 -12.88 11.44
N PRO A 30 0.79 -13.73 11.42
CA PRO A 30 0.92 -15.15 11.69
C PRO A 30 2.04 -15.77 10.85
N ASN A 31 2.79 -16.73 11.40
CA ASN A 31 4.01 -17.25 10.75
C ASN A 31 3.76 -17.75 9.32
N ASP A 32 2.64 -18.43 9.12
CA ASP A 32 2.27 -19.00 7.82
C ASP A 32 1.80 -17.94 6.83
N CYS A 33 1.37 -16.77 7.32
CA CYS A 33 0.87 -15.64 6.53
C CYS A 33 1.95 -14.59 6.22
N ARG A 34 3.23 -14.79 6.59
CA ARG A 34 4.29 -13.79 6.34
C ARG A 34 4.81 -13.86 4.90
N PRO A 35 4.73 -12.77 4.12
CA PRO A 35 5.46 -12.66 2.86
C PRO A 35 6.97 -12.78 3.12
N ARG A 36 7.65 -13.61 2.32
CA ARG A 36 9.11 -13.83 2.39
C ARG A 36 9.87 -13.06 1.33
N THR A 37 9.17 -12.58 0.31
CA THR A 37 9.75 -11.83 -0.81
C THR A 37 8.95 -10.56 -1.06
N ALA A 38 9.58 -9.57 -1.71
CA ALA A 38 8.88 -8.37 -2.15
C ALA A 38 7.71 -8.70 -3.09
N SER A 39 7.89 -9.70 -3.97
CA SER A 39 6.83 -10.18 -4.89
C SER A 39 5.61 -10.69 -4.13
N GLU A 40 5.82 -11.49 -3.07
CA GLU A 40 4.73 -11.93 -2.19
C GLU A 40 4.07 -10.75 -1.47
N GLY A 41 4.85 -9.77 -1.00
CA GLY A 41 4.32 -8.55 -0.39
C GLY A 41 3.43 -7.76 -1.36
N TYR A 42 3.84 -7.62 -2.62
CA TYR A 42 3.04 -6.98 -3.66
C TYR A 42 1.80 -7.79 -4.03
N ALA A 43 1.86 -9.13 -3.99
CA ALA A 43 0.70 -9.98 -4.15
C ALA A 43 -0.32 -9.79 -3.02
N VAL A 44 0.12 -9.56 -1.77
CA VAL A 44 -0.79 -9.18 -0.69
C VAL A 44 -1.40 -7.80 -0.96
N GLN A 45 -0.57 -6.80 -1.28
CA GLN A 45 -1.02 -5.44 -1.55
C GLN A 45 -2.03 -5.36 -2.71
N SER A 46 -1.90 -6.23 -3.73
CA SER A 46 -2.81 -6.25 -4.87
C SER A 46 -4.23 -6.71 -4.55
N ASN A 47 -4.42 -7.42 -3.43
CA ASN A 47 -5.73 -7.86 -2.97
C ASN A 47 -6.47 -6.81 -2.14
N LEU A 48 -5.79 -5.78 -1.61
CA LEU A 48 -6.41 -4.76 -0.76
C LEU A 48 -7.64 -4.05 -1.37
N PRO A 49 -7.70 -3.71 -2.68
CA PRO A 49 -8.90 -3.12 -3.27
C PRO A 49 -10.13 -4.03 -3.13
N LEU A 50 -9.95 -5.33 -3.36
CA LEU A 50 -11.02 -6.32 -3.23
C LEU A 50 -11.44 -6.49 -1.76
N VAL A 51 -10.47 -6.66 -0.85
CA VAL A 51 -10.73 -6.83 0.59
C VAL A 51 -11.42 -5.61 1.20
N SER A 52 -11.01 -4.41 0.78
CA SER A 52 -11.55 -3.16 1.33
C SER A 52 -12.86 -2.71 0.68
N GLY A 53 -13.22 -3.28 -0.47
CA GLY A 53 -14.29 -2.75 -1.33
C GLY A 53 -13.99 -1.35 -1.90
N ARG A 54 -12.73 -0.89 -1.87
CA ARG A 54 -12.32 0.43 -2.34
C ARG A 54 -11.74 0.36 -3.75
N SER A 55 -11.93 1.43 -4.51
CA SER A 55 -11.26 1.60 -5.80
C SER A 55 -9.82 2.09 -5.61
N VAL A 56 -8.96 1.74 -6.56
CA VAL A 56 -7.60 2.32 -6.66
C VAL A 56 -7.71 3.60 -7.48
N LEU A 57 -7.33 4.72 -6.87
CA LEU A 57 -7.32 6.04 -7.52
C LEU A 57 -5.97 6.39 -8.16
N GLY A 58 -4.90 5.72 -7.74
CA GLY A 58 -3.56 5.99 -8.24
C GLY A 58 -2.48 5.20 -7.51
N TRP A 59 -1.24 5.66 -7.65
CA TRP A 59 -0.06 5.03 -7.07
C TRP A 59 0.85 6.06 -6.43
N LYS A 60 1.55 5.66 -5.37
CA LYS A 60 2.64 6.41 -4.74
C LYS A 60 3.94 5.61 -4.81
N ILE A 61 5.08 6.29 -4.72
CA ILE A 61 6.40 5.64 -4.71
C ILE A 61 7.15 6.10 -3.46
N ALA A 62 7.49 5.17 -2.58
CA ALA A 62 8.31 5.43 -1.39
C ALA A 62 9.76 4.97 -1.60
N ALA A 63 10.66 5.34 -0.67
CA ALA A 63 12.07 4.98 -0.72
C ALA A 63 12.76 5.38 -2.04
N THR A 64 12.56 6.63 -2.47
CA THR A 64 13.03 7.16 -3.75
C THR A 64 14.51 7.59 -3.75
N SER A 65 15.17 7.60 -2.59
CA SER A 65 16.60 7.89 -2.46
C SER A 65 17.39 6.68 -1.94
N ALA A 66 18.65 6.55 -2.34
CA ALA A 66 19.54 5.49 -1.85
C ALA A 66 19.69 5.49 -0.31
N VAL A 67 19.67 6.68 0.30
CA VAL A 67 19.68 6.85 1.76
C VAL A 67 18.39 6.29 2.37
N GLY A 68 17.23 6.66 1.83
CA GLY A 68 15.94 6.15 2.30
C GLY A 68 15.82 4.64 2.15
N GLN A 69 16.31 4.09 1.04
CA GLN A 69 16.35 2.65 0.76
C GLN A 69 17.21 1.91 1.79
N SER A 70 18.40 2.42 2.07
CA SER A 70 19.32 1.85 3.07
C SER A 70 18.72 1.93 4.47
N HIS A 71 18.06 3.03 4.83
CA HIS A 71 17.48 3.25 6.15
C HIS A 71 16.38 2.23 6.50
N ILE A 72 15.56 1.84 5.52
CA ILE A 72 14.48 0.86 5.71
C ILE A 72 14.82 -0.53 5.14
N GLN A 73 16.09 -0.74 4.75
CA GLN A 73 16.62 -2.02 4.27
C GLN A 73 15.90 -2.61 3.05
N VAL A 74 15.63 -1.77 2.05
CA VAL A 74 15.08 -2.20 0.76
C VAL A 74 16.07 -1.94 -0.38
N SER A 75 16.01 -2.75 -1.43
CA SER A 75 16.92 -2.66 -2.58
C SER A 75 16.48 -1.66 -3.65
N GLY A 76 15.35 -0.98 -3.46
CA GLY A 76 14.82 -0.02 -4.43
C GLY A 76 13.53 0.64 -3.96
N PRO A 77 12.94 1.51 -4.81
CA PRO A 77 11.69 2.18 -4.51
C PRO A 77 10.52 1.20 -4.34
N LEU A 78 9.55 1.59 -3.50
CA LEU A 78 8.37 0.78 -3.20
C LEU A 78 7.11 1.43 -3.75
N ALA A 79 6.36 0.69 -4.57
CA ALA A 79 5.07 1.15 -5.07
C ALA A 79 3.95 0.89 -4.05
N GLY A 80 3.06 1.86 -3.87
CA GLY A 80 1.85 1.75 -3.05
C GLY A 80 0.62 2.16 -3.83
N ARG A 81 -0.52 1.50 -3.59
CA ARG A 81 -1.81 1.89 -4.17
C ARG A 81 -2.49 2.95 -3.31
N LEU A 82 -3.02 4.00 -3.94
CA LEU A 82 -3.89 4.98 -3.31
C LEU A 82 -5.33 4.49 -3.41
N LEU A 83 -5.95 4.17 -2.27
CA LEU A 83 -7.34 3.71 -2.20
C LEU A 83 -8.30 4.90 -1.97
N SER A 84 -9.54 4.78 -2.45
CA SER A 84 -10.49 5.91 -2.49
C SER A 84 -10.88 6.55 -1.15
N GLY A 85 -10.63 5.90 -0.01
CA GLY A 85 -10.86 6.48 1.31
C GLY A 85 -9.59 7.01 1.98
N GLN A 86 -8.56 7.31 1.20
CA GLN A 86 -7.27 7.87 1.61
C GLN A 86 -6.87 9.08 0.76
N VAL A 87 -7.76 9.55 -0.11
CA VAL A 87 -7.60 10.75 -0.90
C VAL A 87 -8.70 11.70 -0.45
N PHE A 88 -8.30 12.91 -0.07
CA PHE A 88 -9.18 13.90 0.52
C PHE A 88 -9.07 15.20 -0.29
N GLU A 89 -10.15 15.97 -0.30
CA GLU A 89 -10.16 17.31 -0.88
C GLU A 89 -9.28 18.27 -0.05
N ASP A 90 -8.87 19.36 -0.68
CA ASP A 90 -8.15 20.42 0.01
C ASP A 90 -8.98 21.00 1.18
N GLY A 91 -8.30 21.32 2.27
CA GLY A 91 -8.92 21.80 3.51
C GLY A 91 -9.65 20.73 4.34
N PHE A 92 -9.59 19.44 3.97
CA PHE A 92 -10.20 18.38 4.76
C PHE A 92 -9.43 18.11 6.07
N ASP A 93 -10.15 18.03 7.19
CA ASP A 93 -9.57 17.68 8.48
C ASP A 93 -9.26 16.18 8.58
N VAL A 94 -7.98 15.82 8.56
CA VAL A 94 -7.52 14.43 8.71
C VAL A 94 -7.23 14.11 10.17
N SER A 95 -7.97 13.14 10.73
CA SER A 95 -7.68 12.64 12.08
C SER A 95 -6.35 11.87 12.10
N LEU A 96 -5.44 12.25 13.00
CA LEU A 96 -4.21 11.51 13.27
C LEU A 96 -4.40 10.38 14.31
N LYS A 97 -5.64 10.15 14.79
CA LYS A 97 -5.93 9.06 15.73
C LYS A 97 -5.58 7.72 15.08
N GLY A 98 -4.73 6.93 15.74
CA GLY A 98 -4.24 5.65 15.20
C GLY A 98 -3.08 5.77 14.20
N ASN A 99 -2.73 6.99 13.73
CA ASN A 99 -1.51 7.22 12.96
C ASN A 99 -0.32 7.43 13.91
N ARG A 100 0.60 6.46 13.96
CA ARG A 100 1.76 6.51 14.86
C ARG A 100 2.90 7.38 14.34
N MET A 101 3.08 7.46 13.03
CA MET A 101 4.18 8.22 12.45
C MET A 101 3.95 9.72 12.57
N ARG A 102 2.70 10.17 12.38
CA ARG A 102 2.32 11.61 12.39
C ARG A 102 3.25 12.46 11.50
N VAL A 103 3.60 11.91 10.34
CA VAL A 103 4.47 12.54 9.34
C VAL A 103 3.61 13.07 8.20
N VAL A 104 4.06 14.18 7.61
CA VAL A 104 3.59 14.70 6.32
C VAL A 104 4.77 14.69 5.36
N GLU A 105 4.56 14.16 4.16
CA GLU A 105 5.55 14.13 3.08
C GLU A 105 5.08 15.10 1.98
N PRO A 106 5.82 16.18 1.67
CA PRO A 106 5.51 17.02 0.52
C PRO A 106 5.96 16.30 -0.77
N GLU A 107 5.01 16.00 -1.65
CA GLU A 107 5.25 15.28 -2.90
C GLU A 107 4.71 16.04 -4.13
N PHE A 108 5.17 15.66 -5.32
CA PHE A 108 4.56 16.08 -6.59
C PHE A 108 3.69 14.94 -7.14
N ALA A 109 2.43 15.23 -7.44
CA ALA A 109 1.50 14.29 -8.06
C ALA A 109 1.43 14.53 -9.58
N PHE A 110 1.36 13.45 -10.35
CA PHE A 110 1.23 13.49 -11.81
C PHE A 110 -0.07 12.79 -12.22
N VAL A 111 -0.90 13.48 -13.01
CA VAL A 111 -2.08 12.88 -13.64
C VAL A 111 -1.70 12.39 -15.03
N MET A 112 -1.84 11.08 -15.25
CA MET A 112 -1.45 10.46 -16.51
C MET A 112 -2.49 10.76 -17.60
N GLY A 113 -2.09 11.43 -18.67
CA GLY A 113 -2.98 11.71 -19.81
C GLY A 113 -3.28 10.48 -20.68
N THR A 114 -2.41 9.46 -20.64
CA THR A 114 -2.57 8.18 -21.32
C THR A 114 -2.03 7.04 -20.46
N ILE A 115 -2.37 5.80 -20.81
CA ILE A 115 -1.83 4.63 -20.10
C ILE A 115 -0.33 4.49 -20.36
N CYS A 116 0.48 4.54 -19.31
CA CYS A 116 1.89 4.18 -19.39
C CYS A 116 2.01 2.66 -19.31
N ARG A 117 2.48 2.03 -20.38
CA ARG A 117 2.80 0.59 -20.42
C ARG A 117 4.30 0.44 -20.59
N ARG A 118 4.85 -0.60 -19.98
CA ARG A 118 6.21 -1.03 -20.31
C ARG A 118 6.19 -1.52 -21.76
N GLU A 119 6.98 -0.91 -22.62
CA GLU A 119 7.31 -1.50 -23.92
C GLU A 119 8.08 -2.80 -23.63
N ILE A 120 7.56 -3.92 -24.13
CA ILE A 120 8.16 -5.24 -24.01
C ILE A 120 9.01 -5.48 -25.24
#